data_AF-A0ABD2MDR2-F1
#
_entry.id   AF-A0ABD2MDR2-F1
#
_cell.length_a   1.000
_cell.length_b   1.000
_cell.length_c   1.000
_cell.angle_alpha   90.00
_cell.angle_beta   90.00
_cell.angle_gamma   90.00
#
_symmetry.space_group_name_H-M   'P 1'
#
loop_
_entity.id
_entity.type
_entity.pdbx_description
1 polymer ?
#
loop_
_entity_poly.entity_id
_entity_poly.type
_entity_poly.pdbx_seq_one_letter_code
_entity_poly.pdbx_strand_id
1 'polypeptide(L)'
;MRFWYLLNISDHHTQFLSCFRVSNRTLCFLFGLAQFLVVLASLFQHVYSWTKFGHVFKCKSNISVDATTEQRLLAYDLVIFDFGLMHRILKMSKCVANYLDGGYLRFSWCVEHSLALLVLLIVLIFSLKRIWLYWPALFMQSTYVLGMAILTMATTPKMLEALSQSVDNALGIAFCIYIGGVLLNWMFTLVLWHHYWAEEANLAQNIRENESADGEGEERNTTAQRKRGMEVWMSNSRT
;
A
#
# COMPACT_ATOMS: atom_id res chain seq x y z
N MET A 1 17.55 3.70 27.24
CA MET A 1 16.10 3.69 27.54
C MET A 1 15.37 3.13 26.32
N ARG A 2 14.70 1.97 26.44
CA ARG A 2 14.09 1.19 25.35
C ARG A 2 12.61 1.56 25.19
N PHE A 3 12.31 2.50 24.30
CA PHE A 3 10.94 2.84 23.87
C PHE A 3 10.51 2.06 22.61
N TRP A 4 11.12 0.89 22.35
CA TRP A 4 11.05 0.13 21.08
C TRP A 4 10.51 -1.30 21.26
N TYR A 5 9.48 -1.51 22.08
CA TYR A 5 8.90 -2.86 22.29
C TYR A 5 7.46 -3.03 21.78
N LEU A 6 6.87 -2.01 21.16
CA LEU A 6 5.45 -2.06 20.78
C LEU A 6 5.21 -2.73 19.42
N LEU A 7 6.16 -2.62 18.49
CA LEU A 7 5.99 -3.09 17.12
C LEU A 7 7.32 -3.62 16.57
N ASN A 8 7.38 -4.92 16.26
CA ASN A 8 8.51 -5.55 15.59
C ASN A 8 8.04 -6.12 14.25
N ILE A 9 8.43 -5.48 13.15
CA ILE A 9 8.14 -5.97 11.80
C ILE A 9 9.33 -6.81 11.36
N SER A 10 9.13 -8.13 11.33
CA SER A 10 10.07 -9.09 10.73
C SER A 10 9.56 -9.48 9.35
N ASP A 11 10.42 -10.00 8.48
CA ASP A 11 10.13 -10.26 7.06
C ASP A 11 8.91 -11.18 6.85
N HIS A 12 8.69 -12.17 7.71
CA HIS A 12 7.53 -13.07 7.61
C HIS A 12 6.34 -12.69 8.50
N HIS A 13 6.60 -11.97 9.60
CA HIS A 13 5.60 -11.71 10.63
C HIS A 13 5.75 -10.35 11.28
N THR A 14 4.63 -9.69 11.50
CA THR A 14 4.55 -8.50 12.33
C THR A 14 4.10 -8.90 13.72
N GLN A 15 4.88 -8.52 14.73
CA GLN A 15 4.58 -8.74 16.14
C GLN A 15 4.11 -7.43 16.77
N PHE A 16 2.90 -7.45 17.32
CA PHE A 16 2.34 -6.36 18.11
C PHE A 16 2.40 -6.72 19.60
N LEU A 17 3.00 -5.85 20.42
CA LEU A 17 3.08 -6.00 21.88
C LEU A 17 3.60 -7.37 22.36
N SER A 18 4.56 -7.97 21.65
CA SER A 18 5.13 -9.32 21.91
C SER A 18 4.14 -10.51 21.93
N CYS A 19 2.82 -10.29 21.90
CA CYS A 19 1.82 -11.34 22.07
C CYS A 19 1.09 -11.69 20.76
N PHE A 20 0.89 -10.72 19.87
CA PHE A 20 0.15 -10.93 18.64
C PHE A 20 1.11 -11.03 17.45
N ARG A 21 1.29 -12.24 16.93
CA ARG A 21 2.09 -12.51 15.71
C ARG A 21 1.15 -12.73 14.54
N VAL A 22 1.13 -11.79 13.60
CA VAL A 22 0.31 -11.90 12.39
C VAL A 22 1.21 -12.07 11.18
N SER A 23 0.83 -12.93 10.23
CA SER A 23 1.56 -13.07 8.97
C SER A 23 1.47 -11.77 8.16
N ASN A 24 2.60 -11.33 7.63
CA ASN A 24 2.66 -10.13 6.78
C ASN A 24 1.76 -10.27 5.55
N ARG A 25 1.61 -11.47 5.00
CA ARG A 25 0.69 -11.74 3.89
C ARG A 25 -0.77 -11.41 4.25
N THR A 26 -1.22 -11.84 5.44
CA THR A 26 -2.58 -11.56 5.92
C THR A 26 -2.78 -10.07 6.16
N LEU A 27 -1.79 -9.40 6.77
CA LEU A 27 -1.86 -7.95 6.98
C LEU A 27 -1.86 -7.17 5.66
N CYS A 28 -1.01 -7.54 4.69
CA CYS A 28 -1.03 -6.97 3.35
C CYS A 28 -2.38 -7.16 2.67
N PHE A 29 -3.00 -8.32 2.83
CA PHE A 29 -4.32 -8.59 2.27
C PHE A 29 -5.40 -7.71 2.94
N LEU A 30 -5.42 -7.64 4.27
CA LEU A 30 -6.42 -6.86 5.01
C LEU A 30 -6.27 -5.36 4.76
N PHE A 31 -5.06 -4.82 4.85
CA PHE A 31 -4.81 -3.41 4.54
C PHE A 31 -5.03 -3.10 3.06
N GLY A 32 -4.58 -3.98 2.16
CA GLY A 32 -4.83 -3.85 0.72
C GLY A 32 -6.31 -3.84 0.39
N LEU A 33 -7.12 -4.71 1.02
CA LEU A 33 -8.57 -4.74 0.84
C LEU A 33 -9.23 -3.48 1.40
N ALA A 34 -8.87 -3.06 2.61
CA ALA A 34 -9.42 -1.84 3.21
C ALA A 34 -9.11 -0.61 2.35
N GLN A 35 -7.86 -0.47 1.91
CA GLN A 35 -7.44 0.63 1.04
C GLN A 35 -8.14 0.56 -0.32
N PHE A 36 -8.29 -0.64 -0.89
CA PHE A 36 -9.04 -0.83 -2.14
C PHE A 36 -10.48 -0.36 -2.03
N LEU A 37 -11.17 -0.66 -0.93
CA LEU A 37 -12.53 -0.17 -0.67
C LEU A 37 -12.60 1.35 -0.55
N VAL A 38 -11.63 1.99 0.14
CA VAL A 38 -11.56 3.45 0.26
C VAL A 38 -11.37 4.11 -1.11
N VAL A 39 -10.47 3.57 -1.93
CA VAL A 39 -10.18 4.11 -3.25
C VAL A 39 -11.35 3.89 -4.21
N LEU A 40 -12.02 2.73 -4.15
CA LEU A 40 -13.25 2.49 -4.91
C LEU A 40 -14.37 3.44 -4.50
N ALA A 41 -14.55 3.70 -3.20
CA ALA A 41 -15.53 4.66 -2.72
C ALA A 41 -15.24 6.06 -3.26
N SER A 42 -13.97 6.48 -3.30
CA SER A 42 -13.60 7.79 -3.87
C SER A 42 -13.72 7.84 -5.39
N LEU A 43 -13.38 6.76 -6.09
CA LEU A 43 -13.65 6.66 -7.53
C LEU A 43 -15.15 6.79 -7.81
N PHE A 44 -15.99 6.17 -6.99
CA PHE A 44 -17.43 6.34 -7.06
C PHE A 44 -17.87 7.80 -6.84
N GLN A 45 -17.24 8.55 -5.92
CA GLN A 45 -17.51 9.99 -5.77
C GLN A 45 -17.27 10.77 -7.07
N HIS A 46 -16.18 10.47 -7.78
CA HIS A 46 -15.85 11.11 -9.04
C HIS A 46 -16.82 10.75 -10.17
N VAL A 47 -17.14 9.45 -10.32
CA VAL A 47 -18.13 8.98 -11.31
C VAL A 47 -19.51 9.58 -11.03
N TYR A 48 -19.92 9.62 -9.76
CA TYR A 48 -21.18 10.23 -9.34
C TYR A 48 -21.21 11.72 -9.66
N SER A 49 -20.14 12.45 -9.32
CA SER A 49 -20.02 13.88 -9.61
C SER A 49 -20.11 14.18 -11.11
N TRP A 50 -19.40 13.38 -11.92
CA TRP A 50 -19.38 13.54 -13.38
C TRP A 50 -20.78 13.31 -13.97
N THR A 51 -21.44 12.22 -13.60
CA THR A 51 -22.76 11.84 -14.14
C THR A 51 -23.87 12.83 -13.77
N LYS A 52 -23.86 13.38 -12.55
CA LYS A 52 -24.90 14.30 -12.08
C LYS A 52 -24.66 15.76 -12.42
N PHE A 53 -23.41 16.21 -12.37
CA PHE A 53 -23.08 17.64 -12.44
C PHE A 53 -22.19 18.03 -13.62
N GLY A 54 -21.72 17.07 -14.42
CA GLY A 54 -20.81 17.34 -15.55
C GLY A 54 -19.41 17.79 -15.12
N HIS A 55 -19.02 17.56 -13.87
CA HIS A 55 -17.72 17.91 -13.32
C HIS A 55 -17.08 16.70 -12.63
N VAL A 56 -15.77 16.49 -12.82
CA VAL A 56 -15.03 15.35 -12.24
C VAL A 56 -15.13 15.29 -10.72
N PHE A 57 -15.08 16.43 -10.04
CA PHE A 57 -15.29 16.48 -8.60
C PHE A 57 -15.94 17.80 -8.18
N LYS A 58 -17.23 17.77 -7.85
CA LYS A 58 -17.97 18.95 -7.39
C LYS A 58 -18.07 18.95 -5.87
N CYS A 59 -16.93 19.13 -5.20
CA CYS A 59 -16.91 19.26 -3.76
C CYS A 59 -17.27 20.66 -3.29
N LYS A 60 -18.22 20.73 -2.35
CA LYS A 60 -18.52 21.89 -1.51
C LYS A 60 -18.35 21.46 -0.06
N SER A 61 -17.36 22.02 0.62
CA SER A 61 -17.02 21.62 1.98
C SER A 61 -17.83 22.37 3.05
N ASN A 62 -18.46 23.50 2.69
CA ASN A 62 -19.42 24.20 3.53
C ASN A 62 -20.83 23.61 3.35
N ILE A 63 -21.14 22.57 4.11
CA ILE A 63 -22.45 21.90 4.12
C ILE A 63 -23.19 22.13 5.43
N SER A 64 -24.52 22.28 5.36
CA SER A 64 -25.36 22.40 6.55
C SER A 64 -25.49 21.05 7.29
N VAL A 65 -25.87 21.10 8.56
CA VAL A 65 -26.13 19.90 9.38
C VAL A 65 -27.24 19.04 8.76
N ASP A 66 -28.21 19.65 8.07
CA ASP A 66 -29.34 18.96 7.42
C ASP A 66 -29.04 18.55 5.96
N ALA A 67 -27.77 18.60 5.54
CA ALA A 67 -27.40 18.20 4.18
C ALA A 67 -27.70 16.72 3.91
N THR A 68 -28.23 16.47 2.71
CA THR A 68 -28.52 15.11 2.22
C THR A 68 -27.27 14.24 2.16
N THR A 69 -27.42 12.92 2.22
CA THR A 69 -26.30 11.96 2.17
C THR A 69 -25.42 12.16 0.94
N GLU A 70 -26.01 12.50 -0.21
CA GLU A 70 -25.29 12.78 -1.46
C GLU A 70 -24.40 14.02 -1.37
N GLN A 71 -24.91 15.08 -0.73
CA GLN A 71 -24.13 16.31 -0.51
C GLN A 71 -23.00 16.08 0.48
N ARG A 72 -23.23 15.27 1.52
CA ARG A 72 -22.18 14.86 2.46
C ARG A 72 -21.11 14.02 1.77
N LEU A 73 -21.53 13.08 0.90
CA LEU A 73 -20.62 12.27 0.12
C LEU A 73 -19.69 13.12 -0.74
N LEU A 74 -20.19 14.18 -1.39
CA LEU A 74 -19.34 15.07 -2.21
C LEU A 74 -18.57 16.11 -1.41
N ALA A 75 -18.93 16.35 -0.15
CA ALA A 75 -18.25 17.32 0.72
C ALA A 75 -16.96 16.78 1.36
N TYR A 76 -16.81 15.45 1.42
CA TYR A 76 -15.68 14.78 2.03
C TYR A 76 -14.74 14.19 0.97
N ASP A 77 -13.43 14.31 1.18
CA ASP A 77 -12.43 13.63 0.33
C ASP A 77 -11.97 12.36 1.05
N LEU A 78 -12.57 11.23 0.67
CA LEU A 78 -12.39 9.95 1.34
C LEU A 78 -10.96 9.43 1.27
N VAL A 79 -10.27 9.62 0.14
CA VAL A 79 -8.91 9.09 -0.07
C VAL A 79 -7.86 9.92 0.66
N ILE A 80 -8.14 11.10 1.22
CA ILE A 80 -7.21 11.78 2.15
C ILE A 80 -7.78 11.83 3.57
N PHE A 81 -8.89 11.14 3.81
CA PHE A 81 -9.58 11.16 5.09
C PHE A 81 -9.95 12.60 5.53
N ASP A 82 -10.26 13.47 4.58
CA ASP A 82 -10.65 14.86 4.85
C ASP A 82 -12.18 14.96 4.97
N PHE A 83 -12.65 14.86 6.20
CA PHE A 83 -14.05 15.00 6.57
C PHE A 83 -14.40 16.46 6.96
N GLY A 84 -13.89 17.42 6.19
CA GLY A 84 -14.08 18.86 6.45
C GLY A 84 -13.01 19.46 7.37
N LEU A 85 -11.89 18.76 7.57
CA LEU A 85 -10.74 19.25 8.32
C LEU A 85 -10.11 20.43 7.58
N MET A 86 -9.86 20.28 6.28
CA MET A 86 -9.19 21.31 5.48
C MET A 86 -10.07 22.56 5.32
N HIS A 87 -11.38 22.39 5.31
CA HIS A 87 -12.32 23.53 5.35
C HIS A 87 -12.16 24.35 6.62
N ARG A 88 -12.06 23.72 7.79
CA ARG A 88 -11.93 24.42 9.07
C ARG A 88 -10.57 25.09 9.23
N ILE A 89 -9.51 24.40 8.80
CA ILE A 89 -8.13 24.85 9.00
C ILE A 89 -7.71 25.91 7.98
N LEU A 90 -8.05 25.71 6.71
CA LEU A 90 -7.65 26.59 5.61
C LEU A 90 -8.75 27.57 5.18
N LYS A 91 -9.94 27.51 5.80
CA LYS A 91 -11.12 28.34 5.47
C LYS A 91 -11.53 28.27 4.00
N MET A 92 -11.29 27.14 3.35
CA MET A 92 -11.56 26.91 1.93
C MET A 92 -13.00 26.46 1.69
N SER A 93 -13.68 27.00 0.67
CA SER A 93 -15.09 26.67 0.38
C SER A 93 -15.29 25.39 -0.45
N LYS A 94 -14.21 24.83 -0.98
CA LYS A 94 -14.15 23.58 -1.75
C LYS A 94 -13.07 22.66 -1.17
N CYS A 95 -13.08 21.39 -1.54
CA CYS A 95 -12.01 20.43 -1.20
C CYS A 95 -10.67 20.84 -1.82
N VAL A 96 -9.56 20.40 -1.21
CA VAL A 96 -8.18 20.65 -1.68
C VAL A 96 -8.02 20.24 -3.15
N ALA A 97 -8.52 19.06 -3.53
CA ALA A 97 -8.45 18.56 -4.92
C ALA A 97 -9.10 19.52 -5.94
N ASN A 98 -10.14 20.25 -5.53
CA ASN A 98 -10.77 21.22 -6.42
C ASN A 98 -9.95 22.50 -6.63
N TYR A 99 -9.08 22.84 -5.69
CA TYR A 99 -8.20 24.00 -5.80
C TYR A 99 -6.93 23.70 -6.60
N LEU A 100 -6.41 22.48 -6.50
CA LEU A 100 -5.17 22.10 -7.19
C LEU A 100 -5.39 21.89 -8.69
N ASP A 101 -6.38 21.08 -9.03
CA ASP A 101 -6.53 20.56 -10.39
C ASP A 101 -7.98 20.34 -10.80
N GLY A 102 -8.96 20.65 -9.93
CA GLY A 102 -10.38 20.38 -10.19
C GLY A 102 -10.78 18.92 -9.97
N GLY A 103 -9.89 18.11 -9.39
CA GLY A 103 -10.11 16.70 -9.07
C GLY A 103 -9.74 15.70 -10.18
N TYR A 104 -9.14 16.13 -11.29
CA TYR A 104 -8.70 15.26 -12.39
C TYR A 104 -7.52 14.35 -12.02
N LEU A 105 -6.48 14.91 -11.40
CA LEU A 105 -5.34 14.19 -10.83
C LEU A 105 -5.83 13.18 -9.80
N ARG A 106 -6.79 13.59 -8.96
CA ARG A 106 -7.38 12.71 -7.94
C ARG A 106 -8.14 11.53 -8.57
N PHE A 107 -8.89 11.80 -9.63
CA PHE A 107 -9.58 10.77 -10.40
C PHE A 107 -8.60 9.79 -11.07
N SER A 108 -7.57 10.30 -11.79
CA SER A 108 -6.54 9.45 -12.41
C SER A 108 -5.83 8.59 -11.38
N TRP A 109 -5.47 9.19 -10.25
CA TRP A 109 -4.87 8.50 -9.12
C TRP A 109 -5.74 7.35 -8.61
N CYS A 110 -7.04 7.59 -8.42
CA CYS A 110 -7.95 6.55 -7.94
C CYS A 110 -8.08 5.39 -8.93
N VAL A 111 -8.07 5.64 -10.23
CA VAL A 111 -8.09 4.60 -11.27
C VAL A 111 -6.82 3.76 -11.21
N GLU A 112 -5.65 4.42 -11.28
CA GLU A 112 -4.35 3.75 -11.27
C GLU A 112 -4.12 2.96 -9.97
N HIS A 113 -4.47 3.56 -8.83
CA HIS A 113 -4.27 2.93 -7.53
C HIS A 113 -5.25 1.77 -7.31
N SER A 114 -6.50 1.86 -7.80
CA SER A 114 -7.43 0.73 -7.78
C SER A 114 -6.91 -0.45 -8.58
N LEU A 115 -6.37 -0.20 -9.78
CA LEU A 115 -5.79 -1.25 -10.62
C LEU A 115 -4.56 -1.89 -9.96
N ALA A 116 -3.66 -1.08 -9.40
CA ALA A 116 -2.50 -1.57 -8.69
C ALA A 116 -2.86 -2.45 -7.48
N LEU A 117 -3.86 -2.03 -6.68
CA LEU A 117 -4.35 -2.80 -5.53
C LEU A 117 -5.08 -4.08 -5.97
N LEU A 118 -5.83 -4.04 -7.07
CA LEU A 118 -6.48 -5.23 -7.61
C LEU A 118 -5.45 -6.29 -8.01
N VAL A 119 -4.37 -5.88 -8.70
CA VAL A 119 -3.26 -6.78 -9.04
C VAL A 119 -2.63 -7.37 -7.78
N LEU A 120 -2.35 -6.54 -6.76
CA LEU A 120 -1.83 -7.02 -5.47
C LEU A 120 -2.76 -8.04 -4.81
N LEU A 121 -4.06 -7.76 -4.74
CA LEU A 121 -5.03 -8.67 -4.13
C LEU A 121 -5.08 -10.01 -4.86
N ILE A 122 -5.05 -10.01 -6.21
CA ILE A 122 -4.98 -11.23 -7.01
C ILE A 122 -3.70 -12.01 -6.69
N VAL A 123 -2.55 -11.34 -6.65
CA VAL A 123 -1.26 -11.96 -6.31
C VAL A 123 -1.30 -12.60 -4.92
N LEU A 124 -1.87 -11.90 -3.93
CA LEU A 124 -2.00 -12.40 -2.56
C LEU A 124 -2.99 -13.55 -2.42
N ILE A 125 -4.07 -13.59 -3.21
CA ILE A 125 -5.04 -14.70 -3.22
C ILE A 125 -4.43 -15.94 -3.86
N PHE A 126 -3.83 -15.80 -5.04
CA PHE A 126 -3.29 -16.92 -5.82
C PHE A 126 -1.85 -17.30 -5.45
N SER A 127 -1.23 -16.61 -4.49
CA SER A 127 0.16 -16.85 -4.07
C SER A 127 1.15 -16.80 -5.24
N LEU A 128 0.96 -15.85 -6.16
CA LEU A 128 1.78 -15.77 -7.37
C LEU A 128 3.22 -15.39 -7.00
N LYS A 129 4.19 -16.26 -7.30
CA LYS A 129 5.63 -16.05 -7.02
C LYS A 129 6.32 -15.01 -7.92
N ARG A 130 5.55 -14.16 -8.62
CA ARG A 130 6.10 -13.18 -9.58
C ARG A 130 6.30 -11.83 -8.88
N ILE A 131 7.54 -11.53 -8.52
CA ILE A 131 7.94 -10.31 -7.80
C ILE A 131 7.52 -9.03 -8.52
N TRP A 132 7.65 -8.99 -9.85
CA TRP A 132 7.28 -7.83 -10.66
C TRP A 132 5.80 -7.42 -10.54
N LEU A 133 4.90 -8.31 -10.13
CA LEU A 133 3.48 -7.97 -9.94
C LEU A 133 3.22 -7.15 -8.67
N TYR A 134 4.15 -7.13 -7.72
CA TYR A 134 4.05 -6.29 -6.51
C TYR A 134 4.44 -4.83 -6.78
N TRP A 135 5.22 -4.57 -7.84
CA TRP A 135 5.79 -3.25 -8.13
C TRP A 135 4.75 -2.13 -8.30
N PRO A 136 3.64 -2.32 -9.04
CA PRO A 136 2.63 -1.27 -9.18
C PRO A 136 2.05 -0.85 -7.84
N ALA A 137 1.74 -1.83 -6.97
CA ALA A 137 1.16 -1.55 -5.66
C ALA A 137 2.19 -0.88 -4.73
N LEU A 138 3.44 -1.35 -4.73
CA LEU A 138 4.53 -0.72 -3.96
C LEU A 138 4.75 0.73 -4.36
N PHE A 139 4.82 1.00 -5.65
CA PHE A 139 5.02 2.35 -6.17
C PHE A 139 3.85 3.27 -5.81
N MET A 140 2.61 2.85 -6.11
CA MET A 140 1.43 3.65 -5.84
C MET A 140 1.22 3.90 -4.34
N GLN A 141 1.38 2.87 -3.51
CA GLN A 141 1.21 2.99 -2.06
C GLN A 141 2.32 3.85 -1.41
N SER A 142 3.56 3.74 -1.89
CA SER A 142 4.67 4.57 -1.39
C SER A 142 4.46 6.05 -1.74
N THR A 143 4.08 6.34 -2.99
CA THR A 143 3.78 7.70 -3.43
C THR A 143 2.54 8.27 -2.73
N TYR A 144 1.53 7.44 -2.45
CA TYR A 144 0.35 7.86 -1.68
C TYR A 144 0.73 8.31 -0.27
N VAL A 145 1.51 7.51 0.45
CA VAL A 145 2.00 7.87 1.80
C VAL A 145 2.88 9.10 1.77
N LEU A 146 3.75 9.24 0.77
CA LEU A 146 4.56 10.44 0.58
C LEU A 146 3.69 11.68 0.37
N GLY A 147 2.67 11.59 -0.50
CA GLY A 147 1.72 12.68 -0.73
C GLY A 147 0.97 13.09 0.52
N MET A 148 0.50 12.11 1.32
CA MET A 148 -0.14 12.35 2.61
C MET A 148 0.83 12.98 3.63
N ALA A 149 2.10 12.57 3.64
CA ALA A 149 3.12 13.15 4.51
C ALA A 149 3.43 14.60 4.14
N ILE A 150 3.55 14.92 2.84
CA ILE A 150 3.74 16.28 2.34
C ILE A 150 2.52 17.15 2.68
N LEU A 151 1.31 16.67 2.44
CA LEU A 151 0.08 17.39 2.79
C LEU A 151 0.00 17.66 4.29
N THR A 152 0.32 16.65 5.11
CA THR A 152 0.38 16.79 6.57
C THR A 152 1.39 17.86 6.94
N MET A 153 2.62 17.79 6.44
CA MET A 153 3.67 18.78 6.70
C MET A 153 3.26 20.21 6.31
N ALA A 154 2.63 20.37 5.13
CA ALA A 154 2.17 21.66 4.65
C ALA A 154 1.02 22.24 5.50
N THR A 155 0.19 21.37 6.10
CA THR A 155 -0.96 21.78 6.91
C THR A 155 -0.68 21.83 8.41
N THR A 156 0.40 21.21 8.89
CA THR A 156 0.86 21.21 10.30
C THR A 156 0.79 22.57 10.98
N PRO A 157 1.35 23.68 10.43
CA PRO A 157 1.32 24.96 11.13
C PRO A 157 -0.11 25.44 11.38
N LYS A 158 -1.00 25.23 10.41
CA LYS A 158 -2.41 25.62 10.52
C LYS A 158 -3.23 24.66 11.39
N MET A 159 -2.89 23.37 11.38
CA MET A 159 -3.44 22.41 12.34
C MET A 159 -3.10 22.79 13.78
N LEU A 160 -1.84 23.17 14.04
CA LEU A 160 -1.38 23.56 15.36
C LEU A 160 -2.02 24.87 15.83
N GLU A 161 -2.16 25.85 14.93
CA GLU A 161 -2.87 27.10 15.20
C GLU A 161 -4.33 26.84 15.58
N ALA A 162 -5.03 25.99 14.82
CA ALA A 162 -6.42 25.63 15.09
C ALA A 162 -6.59 24.86 16.42
N LEU A 163 -5.67 23.94 16.74
CA LEU A 163 -5.68 23.20 18.00
C LEU A 163 -5.34 24.07 19.21
N SER A 164 -4.51 25.11 19.04
CA SER A 164 -4.12 26.02 20.12
C SER A 164 -5.24 26.99 20.51
N GLN A 165 -6.08 27.41 19.55
CA GLN A 165 -7.13 28.41 19.79
C GLN A 165 -8.39 27.81 20.45
N SER A 166 -8.94 26.73 19.88
CA SER A 166 -10.14 26.08 20.43
C SER A 166 -10.33 24.68 19.83
N VAL A 167 -10.32 23.66 20.68
CA VAL A 167 -10.57 22.27 20.26
C VAL A 167 -12.05 21.95 20.43
N ASP A 168 -12.81 22.12 19.35
CA ASP A 168 -14.17 21.58 19.27
C ASP A 168 -14.14 20.05 19.11
N ASN A 169 -15.11 19.33 19.69
CA ASN A 169 -15.22 17.87 19.54
C ASN A 169 -15.21 17.42 18.07
N ALA A 170 -15.91 18.15 17.19
CA ALA A 170 -15.95 17.84 15.76
C ALA A 170 -14.60 18.05 15.06
N LEU A 171 -13.82 19.06 15.47
CA LEU A 171 -12.47 19.29 14.96
C LEU A 171 -11.52 18.19 15.44
N GLY A 172 -11.60 17.82 16.72
CA GLY A 172 -10.81 16.74 17.30
C GLY A 172 -11.05 15.39 16.61
N ILE A 173 -12.31 15.04 16.36
CA ILE A 173 -12.66 13.80 15.63
C ILE A 173 -12.10 13.82 14.20
N ALA A 174 -12.29 14.92 13.45
CA ALA A 174 -11.77 15.03 12.09
C ALA A 174 -10.24 14.94 12.04
N PHE A 175 -9.56 15.55 13.02
CA PHE A 175 -8.11 15.47 13.18
C PHE A 175 -7.65 14.04 13.49
N CYS A 176 -8.31 13.34 14.42
CA CYS A 176 -7.99 11.95 14.75
C CYS A 176 -8.20 11.01 13.56
N ILE A 177 -9.27 11.20 12.78
CA ILE A 177 -9.53 10.41 11.57
C ILE A 177 -8.43 10.64 10.54
N TYR A 178 -8.05 11.90 10.31
CA TYR A 178 -6.98 12.24 9.37
C TYR A 178 -5.63 11.62 9.78
N ILE A 179 -5.20 11.84 11.03
CA ILE A 179 -3.94 11.27 11.54
C ILE A 179 -3.99 9.74 11.57
N GLY A 180 -5.12 9.15 11.97
CA GLY A 180 -5.33 7.71 11.93
C GLY A 180 -5.18 7.14 10.52
N GLY A 181 -5.78 7.80 9.52
CA GLY A 181 -5.65 7.44 8.11
C GLY A 181 -4.20 7.53 7.60
N VAL A 182 -3.47 8.58 7.98
CA VAL A 182 -2.04 8.73 7.66
C VAL A 182 -1.22 7.59 8.26
N LEU A 183 -1.40 7.31 9.56
CA LEU A 183 -0.66 6.26 10.27
C LEU A 183 -0.97 4.86 9.72
N LEU A 184 -2.25 4.56 9.45
CA LEU A 184 -2.65 3.27 8.87
C LEU A 184 -2.03 3.06 7.50
N ASN A 185 -1.95 4.10 6.68
CA ASN A 185 -1.31 4.00 5.37
C ASN A 185 0.20 3.86 5.45
N TRP A 186 0.85 4.57 6.37
CA TRP A 186 2.25 4.35 6.70
C TRP A 186 2.51 2.89 7.12
N MET A 187 1.69 2.36 8.02
CA MET A 187 1.77 0.98 8.47
C MET A 187 1.59 -0.01 7.32
N PHE A 188 0.59 0.22 6.44
CA PHE A 188 0.39 -0.62 5.27
C PHE A 188 1.62 -0.62 4.35
N THR A 189 2.20 0.55 4.06
CA THR A 189 3.41 0.66 3.24
C THR A 189 4.58 -0.12 3.84
N LEU A 190 4.81 0.00 5.15
CA LEU A 190 5.89 -0.75 5.82
C LEU A 190 5.68 -2.26 5.72
N VAL A 191 4.47 -2.74 6.02
CA VAL A 191 4.15 -4.17 5.94
C VAL A 191 4.27 -4.68 4.50
N LEU A 192 3.84 -3.89 3.51
CA LEU A 192 3.94 -4.24 2.10
C LEU A 192 5.40 -4.37 1.64
N TRP A 193 6.27 -3.42 2.03
CA TRP A 193 7.70 -3.48 1.74
C TRP A 193 8.39 -4.68 2.41
N HIS A 194 8.11 -4.94 3.68
CA HIS A 194 8.66 -6.10 4.37
C HIS A 194 8.19 -7.42 3.76
N HIS A 195 6.91 -7.50 3.36
CA HIS A 195 6.42 -8.69 2.66
C HIS A 195 7.11 -8.88 1.30
N TYR A 196 7.30 -7.79 0.54
CA TYR A 196 8.00 -7.83 -0.74
C TYR A 196 9.45 -8.34 -0.58
N TRP A 197 10.23 -7.78 0.35
CA TRP A 197 11.61 -8.22 0.57
C TRP A 197 11.70 -9.67 1.02
N ALA A 198 10.74 -10.14 1.82
CA ALA A 198 10.67 -11.54 2.23
C ALA A 198 10.47 -12.48 1.03
N GLU A 199 9.55 -12.14 0.12
CA GLU A 199 9.31 -12.93 -1.10
C GLU A 199 10.51 -12.87 -2.06
N GLU A 200 11.19 -11.73 -2.15
CA GLU A 200 12.42 -11.58 -2.93
C GLU A 200 13.57 -12.44 -2.39
N ALA A 201 13.78 -12.43 -1.07
CA ALA A 201 14.78 -13.27 -0.41
C ALA A 201 14.48 -14.77 -0.62
N ASN A 202 13.22 -15.18 -0.46
CA ASN A 202 12.79 -16.55 -0.72
C ASN A 202 13.04 -16.97 -2.18
N LEU A 203 12.77 -16.09 -3.15
CA LEU A 203 13.04 -16.40 -4.55
C LEU A 203 14.54 -16.55 -4.82
N ALA A 204 15.36 -15.64 -4.29
CA ALA A 204 16.80 -15.70 -4.43
C ALA A 204 17.39 -16.99 -3.84
N GLN A 205 16.87 -17.45 -2.71
CA GLN A 205 17.27 -18.72 -2.11
C GLN A 205 16.89 -19.92 -3.00
N ASN A 206 15.64 -19.97 -3.49
CA ASN A 206 15.18 -21.05 -4.37
C ASN A 206 16.01 -21.15 -5.66
N ILE A 207 16.44 -20.00 -6.22
CA ILE A 207 17.30 -19.98 -7.42
C ILE A 207 18.66 -20.59 -7.10
N ARG A 208 19.29 -20.21 -5.98
CA ARG A 208 20.59 -20.75 -5.55
C ARG A 208 20.54 -22.24 -5.26
N GLU A 209 19.47 -22.72 -4.64
CA GLU A 209 19.25 -24.16 -4.38
C GLU A 209 19.10 -24.95 -5.68
N ASN A 210 18.40 -24.41 -6.68
CA ASN A 210 18.29 -25.04 -8.00
C ASN A 210 19.64 -25.05 -8.75
N GLU A 211 20.42 -23.97 -8.71
CA GLU A 211 21.75 -23.89 -9.34
C GLU A 211 22.74 -24.89 -8.73
N SER A 212 22.68 -25.08 -7.41
CA SER A 212 23.54 -26.06 -6.71
C SER A 212 23.12 -27.51 -7.01
N ALA A 213 21.82 -27.77 -7.14
CA ALA A 213 21.32 -29.08 -7.57
C ALA A 213 21.72 -29.44 -9.01
N ASP A 214 21.65 -28.48 -9.94
CA ASP A 214 22.07 -28.68 -11.33
C ASP A 214 23.58 -28.89 -11.44
N GLY A 215 24.38 -28.12 -10.69
CA GLY A 215 25.84 -28.27 -10.63
C GLY A 215 26.29 -29.63 -10.10
N GLU A 216 25.68 -30.12 -9.02
CA GLU A 216 25.95 -31.48 -8.51
C GLU A 216 25.52 -32.56 -9.51
N GLY A 217 24.42 -32.35 -10.23
CA GLY A 217 23.94 -33.26 -11.28
C GLY A 217 24.93 -33.37 -12.44
N GLU A 218 25.47 -32.25 -12.90
CA GLU A 218 26.45 -32.19 -13.99
C GLU A 218 27.81 -32.80 -13.60
N GLU A 219 28.28 -32.53 -12.38
CA GLU A 219 29.53 -33.11 -11.85
C GLU A 219 29.41 -34.64 -11.67
N ARG A 220 28.24 -35.13 -11.21
CA ARG A 220 27.99 -36.57 -11.06
C ARG A 220 27.91 -37.27 -12.43
N ASN A 221 27.32 -36.63 -13.44
CA ASN A 221 27.25 -37.18 -14.80
C ASN A 221 28.63 -37.24 -15.48
N THR A 222 29.43 -36.18 -15.38
CA THR A 222 30.80 -36.15 -15.93
C THR A 222 31.70 -37.18 -15.25
N THR A 223 31.59 -37.35 -13.93
CA THR A 223 32.33 -38.39 -13.18
C THR A 223 31.92 -39.81 -13.62
N ALA A 224 30.63 -40.05 -13.84
CA ALA A 224 30.12 -41.33 -14.32
C ALA A 224 30.53 -41.64 -15.77
N GLN A 225 30.60 -40.63 -16.65
CA GLN A 225 31.16 -40.79 -18.01
C GLN A 225 32.65 -41.11 -17.97
N ARG A 226 33.42 -40.45 -17.10
CA ARG A 226 34.87 -40.69 -16.96
C ARG A 226 35.18 -42.11 -16.48
N LYS A 227 34.40 -42.64 -15.52
CA LYS A 227 34.51 -44.04 -15.07
C LYS A 227 34.23 -45.04 -16.20
N ARG A 228 33.13 -44.86 -16.94
CA ARG A 228 32.78 -45.72 -18.09
C ARG A 228 33.86 -45.71 -19.17
N GLY A 229 34.41 -44.53 -19.49
CA GLY A 229 35.53 -44.43 -20.44
C GLY A 229 36.78 -45.21 -20.00
N MET A 230 37.10 -45.18 -18.70
CA MET A 230 38.22 -45.93 -18.13
C MET A 230 38.00 -47.45 -18.17
N GLU A 231 36.77 -47.92 -17.88
CA GLU A 231 36.42 -49.35 -17.95
C GLU A 231 36.56 -49.90 -19.37
N VAL A 232 36.10 -49.16 -20.39
CA VAL A 232 36.25 -49.53 -21.80
C VAL A 232 37.73 -49.59 -22.20
N TRP A 233 38.55 -48.62 -21.76
CA TRP A 233 39.98 -48.60 -22.07
C TRP A 233 40.73 -49.78 -21.42
N MET A 234 40.39 -50.13 -20.17
CA MET A 234 40.95 -51.29 -19.46
C MET A 234 40.51 -52.64 -20.03
N SER A 235 39.36 -52.69 -20.71
CA SER A 235 38.89 -53.88 -21.42
C SER A 235 39.68 -54.10 -22.72
N ASN A 236 39.91 -53.04 -23.50
CA ASN A 236 40.63 -53.14 -24.78
C ASN A 236 42.15 -53.35 -24.65
N SER A 237 42.74 -53.06 -23.48
CA SER A 237 44.17 -53.23 -23.22
C SER A 237 44.54 -54.62 -22.69
N ARG A 238 43.56 -55.51 -22.51
CA ARG A 238 43.76 -56.91 -22.07
C ARG A 238 43.62 -57.96 -23.19
N THR A 239 43.35 -57.52 -24.41
CA THR A 239 43.38 -58.31 -25.66
C THR A 239 44.60 -57.94 -26.47
#